data_AF-W2P509-F1
#
_entry.id   AF-W2P509-F1
#
_cell.length_a   1.000
_cell.length_b   1.000
_cell.length_c   1.000
_cell.angle_alpha   90.00
_cell.angle_beta   90.00
_cell.angle_gamma   90.00
#
_symmetry.space_group_name_H-M   'P 1'
#
loop_
_entity.id
_entity.type
_entity.pdbx_description
1 polymer ?
#
loop_
_entity_poly.entity_id
_entity_poly.type
_entity_poly.pdbx_seq_one_letter_code
_entity_poly.pdbx_strand_id
1 'polypeptide(L)'
;MDDILNGCGLLVMPTGVENSMHWCDESGELKYHQNLHKFTLPFDLETSQWSCWEPFKYRQRQCDREDYDGIEDSENTVALKFRVIRTMASGSTVSVVQWLVARRFIEHNRVSYIWKAYTEGEGIFRGMHSNQTGWGSLRPLPDGSGTLVKQPD
;
A
#
# COMPACT_ATOMS: atom_id res chain seq x y z
N MET A 1 -3.35 -0.39 -7.17
CA MET A 1 -2.47 0.69 -6.64
C MET A 1 -2.30 1.79 -7.67
N ASP A 2 -2.17 1.42 -8.94
CA ASP A 2 -2.10 2.34 -10.08
C ASP A 2 -3.24 3.36 -10.11
N ASP A 3 -4.49 2.94 -9.84
CA ASP A 3 -5.63 3.88 -9.74
C ASP A 3 -5.51 4.88 -8.58
N ILE A 4 -4.86 4.49 -7.49
CA ILE A 4 -4.64 5.35 -6.31
C ILE A 4 -3.51 6.34 -6.59
N LEU A 5 -2.42 5.89 -7.22
CA LEU A 5 -1.29 6.74 -7.59
C LEU A 5 -1.64 7.69 -8.75
N ASN A 6 -2.38 7.22 -9.77
CA ASN A 6 -2.94 8.06 -10.83
C ASN A 6 -3.97 9.06 -10.28
N GLY A 7 -4.84 8.63 -9.34
CA GLY A 7 -5.78 9.52 -8.66
C GLY A 7 -5.10 10.59 -7.78
N CYS A 8 -3.84 10.38 -7.41
CA CYS A 8 -2.99 11.35 -6.71
C CYS A 8 -2.16 12.24 -7.66
N GLY A 9 -2.24 12.04 -8.98
CA GLY A 9 -1.52 12.85 -9.98
C GLY A 9 -0.03 12.50 -10.10
N LEU A 10 0.40 11.33 -9.61
CA LEU A 10 1.79 10.87 -9.74
C LEU A 10 2.02 10.32 -11.16
N LEU A 11 2.98 10.89 -11.88
CA LEU A 11 3.49 10.31 -13.12
C LEU A 11 4.31 9.06 -12.76
N VAL A 12 3.72 7.90 -12.97
CA VAL A 12 4.35 6.60 -12.72
C VAL A 12 4.78 6.00 -14.05
N MET A 13 6.07 5.65 -14.18
CA MET A 13 6.57 4.94 -15.35
C MET A 13 6.72 3.45 -15.01
N PRO A 14 5.88 2.56 -15.57
CA PRO A 14 5.97 1.13 -15.28
C PRO A 14 7.29 0.59 -15.82
N THR A 15 8.03 -0.09 -14.95
CA THR A 15 9.32 -0.73 -15.30
C THR A 15 9.11 -2.22 -15.58
N GLY A 16 8.05 -2.83 -15.04
CA GLY A 16 7.65 -4.20 -15.32
C GLY A 16 7.25 -4.97 -14.06
N VAL A 17 7.15 -6.28 -14.21
CA VAL A 17 6.79 -7.23 -13.15
C VAL A 17 7.96 -8.17 -12.88
N GLU A 18 8.22 -8.49 -11.62
CA GLU A 18 9.19 -9.50 -11.18
C GLU A 18 8.46 -10.62 -10.46
N ASN A 19 8.50 -11.82 -11.05
CA ASN A 19 7.92 -13.03 -10.46
C ASN A 19 9.03 -13.94 -9.94
N SER A 20 8.87 -14.44 -8.71
CA SER A 20 9.76 -15.42 -8.11
C SER A 20 8.96 -16.49 -7.35
N MET A 21 9.50 -17.72 -7.35
CA MET A 21 8.99 -18.81 -6.53
C MET A 21 10.00 -19.09 -5.43
N HIS A 22 9.53 -19.08 -4.18
CA HIS A 22 10.35 -19.36 -3.02
C HIS A 22 9.98 -20.73 -2.47
N TRP A 23 10.97 -21.61 -2.39
CA TRP A 23 10.82 -23.00 -1.97
C TRP A 23 11.36 -23.17 -0.54
N CYS A 24 10.86 -24.17 0.16
CA CYS A 24 11.41 -24.58 1.44
C CYS A 24 12.67 -25.43 1.21
N ASP A 25 13.81 -25.01 1.73
CA ASP A 25 15.08 -25.72 1.55
C ASP A 25 15.05 -27.15 2.13
N GLU A 26 14.25 -27.38 3.18
CA GLU A 26 14.16 -28.66 3.88
C GLU A 26 13.14 -29.62 3.26
N SER A 27 11.94 -29.15 2.92
CA SER A 27 10.86 -30.01 2.39
C SER A 27 10.79 -30.04 0.87
N GLY A 28 11.44 -29.10 0.18
CA GLY A 28 11.32 -28.90 -1.26
C GLY A 28 9.94 -28.38 -1.69
N GLU A 29 9.03 -28.11 -0.76
CA GLU A 29 7.68 -27.61 -1.06
C GLU A 29 7.68 -26.12 -1.38
N LEU A 30 6.74 -25.69 -2.22
CA LEU A 30 6.55 -24.28 -2.54
C LEU A 30 6.09 -23.54 -1.28
N LYS A 31 6.88 -22.56 -0.82
CA LYS A 31 6.55 -21.73 0.33
C LYS A 31 5.60 -20.60 -0.07
N TYR A 32 5.96 -19.86 -1.12
CA TYR A 32 5.11 -18.82 -1.70
C TYR A 32 5.55 -18.45 -3.12
N HIS A 33 4.57 -17.97 -3.90
CA HIS A 33 4.80 -17.22 -5.13
C HIS A 33 4.84 -15.73 -4.80
N GLN A 34 5.80 -15.01 -5.35
CA GLN A 34 5.94 -13.56 -5.21
C GLN A 34 5.80 -12.92 -6.59
N ASN A 35 4.85 -12.01 -6.70
CA ASN A 35 4.68 -11.11 -7.84
C ASN A 35 4.94 -9.69 -7.33
N LEU A 36 5.89 -8.99 -7.94
CA LEU A 36 6.28 -7.64 -7.58
C LEU A 36 6.09 -6.69 -8.77
N HIS A 37 5.32 -5.64 -8.54
CA HIS A 37 5.27 -4.48 -9.43
C HIS A 37 6.50 -3.61 -9.22
N LYS A 38 7.09 -3.19 -10.35
CA LYS A 38 8.19 -2.24 -10.41
C LYS A 38 7.79 -1.03 -11.23
N PHE A 39 7.99 0.15 -10.67
CA PHE A 39 7.82 1.41 -11.39
C PHE A 39 8.77 2.46 -10.86
N THR A 40 9.03 3.47 -11.68
CA THR A 40 9.86 4.61 -11.30
C THR A 40 9.03 5.86 -11.13
N LEU A 41 9.36 6.61 -10.08
CA LEU A 41 8.91 7.97 -9.87
C LEU A 41 9.99 8.93 -10.35
N PRO A 42 9.65 9.99 -11.11
CA PRO A 42 10.61 10.96 -11.65
C PRO A 42 11.04 11.99 -10.58
N PHE A 43 11.16 11.56 -9.33
CA PHE A 43 11.48 12.41 -8.19
C PHE A 43 12.56 11.75 -7.33
N ASP A 44 13.31 12.58 -6.59
CA ASP A 44 14.26 12.09 -5.60
C ASP A 44 13.59 11.25 -4.50
N LEU A 45 14.40 10.58 -3.68
CA LEU A 45 13.91 9.67 -2.65
C LEU A 45 13.04 10.38 -1.62
N GLU A 46 13.36 11.62 -1.24
CA GLU A 46 12.66 12.40 -0.24
C GLU A 46 11.26 12.80 -0.72
N THR A 47 11.16 13.31 -1.94
CA THR A 47 9.89 13.68 -2.57
C THR A 47 9.04 12.44 -2.85
N SER A 48 9.67 11.36 -3.29
CA SER A 48 8.99 10.09 -3.57
C SER A 48 8.44 9.46 -2.30
N GLN A 49 9.23 9.42 -1.21
CA GLN A 49 8.78 8.81 0.04
C GLN A 49 7.66 9.61 0.71
N TRP A 50 7.72 10.94 0.66
CA TRP A 50 6.60 11.77 1.09
C TRP A 50 5.34 11.47 0.27
N SER A 51 5.47 11.47 -1.06
CA SER A 51 4.35 11.22 -1.98
C SER A 51 3.71 9.83 -1.82
N CYS A 52 4.49 8.81 -1.47
CA CYS A 52 3.99 7.45 -1.19
C CYS A 52 3.39 7.32 0.23
N TRP A 53 3.82 8.15 1.19
CA TRP A 53 3.37 8.07 2.58
C TRP A 53 2.08 8.87 2.83
N GLU A 54 1.97 10.07 2.27
CA GLU A 54 0.82 10.96 2.47
C GLU A 54 -0.56 10.39 2.11
N PRO A 55 -0.71 9.48 1.11
CA PRO A 55 -2.00 8.85 0.82
C PRO A 55 -2.55 8.02 1.99
N PHE A 56 -1.70 7.48 2.86
CA PHE A 56 -2.17 6.84 4.09
C PHE A 56 -2.85 7.84 5.03
N LYS A 57 -2.59 9.14 4.88
CA LYS A 57 -3.06 10.19 5.78
C LYS A 57 -4.26 10.99 5.28
N TYR A 58 -4.55 11.14 3.96
CA TYR A 58 -5.45 12.26 3.58
C TYR A 58 -6.63 12.05 2.61
N ARG A 59 -6.65 11.19 1.57
CA ARG A 59 -7.59 11.47 0.43
C ARG A 59 -8.77 10.54 0.15
N GLN A 60 -8.71 9.24 0.44
CA GLN A 60 -9.79 8.29 0.09
C GLN A 60 -10.48 7.65 1.31
N ARG A 61 -10.05 8.05 2.50
CA ARG A 61 -10.31 7.35 3.76
C ARG A 61 -11.07 8.20 4.78
N GLN A 62 -12.00 9.03 4.31
CA GLN A 62 -12.63 10.05 5.17
C GLN A 62 -14.00 9.66 5.70
N CYS A 63 -14.73 8.75 5.03
CA CYS A 63 -16.04 8.33 5.51
C CYS A 63 -15.88 7.51 6.80
N ASP A 64 -16.54 7.94 7.87
CA ASP A 64 -16.45 7.35 9.22
C ASP A 64 -15.00 7.11 9.66
N ARG A 65 -14.12 8.08 9.37
CA ARG A 65 -12.71 7.97 9.75
C ARG A 65 -12.54 8.13 11.24
N GLU A 66 -11.81 7.18 11.83
CA GLU A 66 -11.30 7.23 13.20
C GLU A 66 -9.78 7.03 13.12
N ASP A 67 -9.00 8.00 13.59
CA ASP A 67 -7.55 7.87 13.76
C ASP A 67 -7.27 7.37 15.19
N TYR A 68 -6.35 6.41 15.33
CA TYR A 68 -5.92 5.90 16.63
C TYR A 68 -4.64 6.62 17.06
N ASP A 69 -4.77 7.48 18.08
CA ASP A 69 -3.65 8.23 18.66
C ASP A 69 -2.87 7.42 19.72
N GLY A 70 -1.77 7.98 20.21
CA GLY A 70 -0.97 7.40 21.30
C GLY A 70 -0.05 6.25 20.86
N ILE A 71 0.14 6.08 19.56
CA ILE A 71 1.07 5.10 18.98
C ILE A 71 2.49 5.63 19.10
N GLU A 72 3.40 4.75 19.52
CA GLU A 72 4.83 5.04 19.49
C GLU A 72 5.27 5.39 18.07
N ASP A 73 6.06 6.47 17.90
CA ASP A 73 6.57 6.91 16.60
C ASP A 73 5.43 7.25 15.60
N SER A 74 4.53 8.15 16.02
CA SER A 74 3.37 8.62 15.25
C SER A 74 3.72 9.39 13.97
N GLU A 75 4.97 9.84 13.83
CA GLU A 75 5.46 10.43 12.57
C GLU A 75 5.56 9.39 11.45
N ASN A 76 5.97 8.18 11.82
CA ASN A 76 6.24 7.08 10.89
C ASN A 76 5.23 5.94 11.00
N THR A 77 4.27 6.02 11.92
CA THR A 77 3.22 5.01 12.11
C THR A 77 1.85 5.67 12.04
N VAL A 78 0.94 5.05 11.30
CA VAL A 78 -0.47 5.44 11.20
C VAL A 78 -1.34 4.24 11.51
N ALA A 79 -2.36 4.42 12.33
CA ALA A 79 -3.45 3.47 12.44
C ALA A 79 -4.78 4.20 12.34
N LEU A 80 -5.66 3.68 11.51
CA LEU A 80 -6.94 4.30 11.22
C LEU A 80 -8.00 3.25 10.91
N LYS A 81 -9.25 3.62 11.12
CA LYS A 81 -10.43 2.92 10.66
C LYS A 81 -11.21 3.87 9.78
N PHE A 82 -11.79 3.37 8.69
CA PHE A 82 -12.59 4.17 7.78
C PHE A 82 -13.50 3.28 6.96
N ARG A 83 -14.54 3.88 6.36
CA ARG A 83 -15.46 3.23 5.45
C ARG A 83 -15.09 3.53 4.00
N VAL A 84 -15.06 2.50 3.18
CA VAL A 84 -14.97 2.62 1.73
C VAL A 84 -16.35 2.41 1.16
N ILE A 85 -16.83 3.39 0.40
CA ILE A 85 -18.10 3.32 -0.31
C ILE A 85 -17.82 3.24 -1.80
N ARG A 86 -18.47 2.29 -2.48
CA ARG A 86 -18.43 2.18 -3.95
C ARG A 86 -19.82 2.02 -4.54
N THR A 87 -20.02 2.65 -5.69
CA THR A 87 -21.21 2.43 -6.51
C THR A 87 -20.92 1.31 -7.51
N MET A 88 -21.71 0.24 -7.44
CA MET A 88 -21.61 -0.89 -8.35
C MET A 88 -22.19 -0.54 -9.73
N ALA A 89 -21.87 -1.33 -10.75
CA ALA A 89 -22.42 -1.16 -12.10
C ALA A 89 -23.97 -1.22 -12.13
N SER A 90 -24.60 -1.89 -11.16
CA SER A 90 -26.05 -1.91 -10.99
C SER A 90 -26.65 -0.59 -10.48
N GLY A 91 -25.82 0.40 -10.15
CA GLY A 91 -26.21 1.64 -9.48
C GLY A 91 -26.36 1.49 -7.95
N SER A 92 -26.28 0.27 -7.43
CA SER A 92 -26.35 0.02 -5.98
C SER A 92 -25.08 0.51 -5.29
N THR A 93 -25.23 1.23 -4.18
CA THR A 93 -24.11 1.63 -3.33
C THR A 93 -23.82 0.53 -2.31
N VAL A 94 -22.55 0.15 -2.19
CA VAL A 94 -22.05 -0.84 -1.24
C VAL A 94 -20.96 -0.24 -0.39
N SER A 95 -20.76 -0.77 0.82
CA SER A 95 -19.70 -0.32 1.71
C SER A 95 -18.96 -1.47 2.38
N VAL A 96 -17.72 -1.17 2.75
CA VAL A 96 -16.88 -2.01 3.61
C VAL A 96 -16.21 -1.12 4.65
N VAL A 97 -15.97 -1.65 5.85
CA VAL A 97 -15.16 -0.99 6.88
C VAL A 97 -13.75 -1.56 6.81
N GLN A 98 -12.75 -0.68 6.80
CA GLN A 98 -11.34 -1.07 6.78
C GLN A 98 -10.61 -0.49 7.97
N TRP A 99 -9.88 -1.34 8.68
CA TRP A 99 -8.86 -0.99 9.67
C TRP A 99 -7.50 -1.13 9.00
N LEU A 100 -6.68 -0.08 9.05
CA LEU A 100 -5.34 -0.05 8.50
C LEU A 100 -4.36 0.31 9.61
N VAL A 101 -3.25 -0.43 9.68
CA VAL A 101 -2.03 0.02 10.34
C VAL A 101 -0.93 0.05 9.29
N ALA A 102 -0.20 1.16 9.18
CA ALA A 102 0.97 1.25 8.32
C ALA A 102 2.14 1.88 9.08
N ARG A 103 3.35 1.44 8.75
CA ARG A 103 4.59 2.00 9.29
C ARG A 103 5.63 2.17 8.18
N ARG A 104 6.38 3.26 8.20
CA ARG A 104 7.57 3.46 7.35
C ARG A 104 8.87 3.37 8.13
N PHE A 105 9.92 2.95 7.45
CA PHE A 105 11.28 2.83 7.94
C PHE A 105 12.19 3.58 6.97
N ILE A 106 12.90 4.58 7.47
CA ILE A 106 13.75 5.46 6.67
C ILE A 106 15.21 5.11 6.95
N GLU A 107 15.90 4.62 5.92
CA GLU A 107 17.33 4.33 5.89
C GLU A 107 18.02 5.28 4.90
N HIS A 108 19.36 5.37 4.94
CA HIS A 108 20.12 6.33 4.13
C HIS A 108 19.78 6.32 2.63
N ASN A 109 19.62 5.14 2.02
CA ASN A 109 19.35 4.99 0.58
C ASN A 109 18.10 4.13 0.31
N ARG A 110 17.19 4.04 1.29
CA ARG A 110 16.01 3.19 1.18
C ARG A 110 14.92 3.68 2.11
N VAL A 111 13.70 3.71 1.61
CA VAL A 111 12.51 3.78 2.47
C VAL A 111 11.72 2.51 2.27
N SER A 112 11.27 1.90 3.35
CA SER A 112 10.34 0.77 3.29
C SER A 112 9.09 1.09 4.07
N TYR A 113 7.93 0.70 3.56
CA TYR A 113 6.68 0.77 4.29
C TYR A 113 6.07 -0.62 4.37
N ILE A 114 5.43 -0.90 5.49
CA ILE A 114 4.70 -2.13 5.75
C ILE A 114 3.32 -1.71 6.19
N TRP A 115 2.30 -2.42 5.71
CA TRP A 115 0.93 -2.18 6.16
C TRP A 115 0.20 -3.49 6.38
N LYS A 116 -0.78 -3.42 7.28
CA LYS A 116 -1.78 -4.45 7.52
C LYS A 116 -3.15 -3.82 7.43
N ALA A 117 -4.02 -4.42 6.63
CA ALA A 117 -5.40 -3.98 6.49
C ALA A 117 -6.34 -5.15 6.79
N TYR A 118 -7.28 -4.93 7.70
CA TYR A 118 -8.43 -5.80 7.89
C TYR A 118 -9.65 -5.11 7.31
N THR A 119 -10.43 -5.80 6.49
CA THR A 119 -11.62 -5.25 5.84
C THR A 119 -12.82 -6.16 6.10
N GLU A 120 -13.92 -5.57 6.54
CA GLU A 120 -15.18 -6.27 6.80
C GLU A 120 -16.28 -5.73 5.89
N GLY A 121 -17.05 -6.66 5.30
CA GLY A 121 -18.15 -6.35 4.41
C GLY A 121 -19.41 -5.92 5.14
N GLU A 122 -20.14 -4.97 4.56
CA GLU A 122 -21.42 -4.50 5.08
C GLU A 122 -22.57 -4.74 4.10
N GLY A 123 -23.81 -4.66 4.59
CA GLY A 123 -25.00 -4.87 3.77
C GLY A 123 -24.98 -6.24 3.09
N ILE A 124 -24.94 -6.25 1.76
CA ILE A 124 -24.89 -7.48 0.94
C ILE A 124 -23.60 -8.27 1.12
N PHE A 125 -22.53 -7.65 1.64
CA PHE A 125 -21.25 -8.30 1.92
C PHE A 125 -21.09 -8.71 3.39
N ARG A 126 -22.15 -8.59 4.21
CA ARG A 126 -22.08 -8.94 5.63
C ARG A 126 -21.61 -10.38 5.82
N GLY A 127 -20.64 -10.57 6.71
CA GLY A 127 -20.00 -11.86 6.97
C GLY A 127 -18.77 -12.14 6.11
N MET A 128 -18.54 -11.36 5.05
CA MET A 128 -17.30 -11.40 4.28
C MET A 128 -16.23 -10.56 4.97
N HIS A 129 -14.99 -11.04 4.97
CA HIS A 129 -13.84 -10.30 5.46
C HIS A 129 -12.60 -10.60 4.64
N SER A 130 -11.64 -9.69 4.69
CA SER A 130 -10.32 -9.85 4.08
C SER A 130 -9.24 -9.35 5.03
N ASN A 131 -8.12 -10.04 5.06
CA ASN A 131 -6.94 -9.65 5.81
C ASN A 131 -5.76 -9.57 4.84
N GLN A 132 -5.22 -8.36 4.70
CA GLN A 132 -4.13 -8.06 3.78
C GLN A 132 -2.92 -7.62 4.60
N THR A 133 -1.75 -8.16 4.23
CA THR A 133 -0.46 -7.63 4.65
C THR A 133 0.32 -7.27 3.40
N GLY A 134 0.89 -6.08 3.36
CA GLY A 134 1.65 -5.60 2.22
C GLY A 134 2.88 -4.82 2.65
N TRP A 135 3.77 -4.59 1.70
CA TRP A 135 4.97 -3.80 1.89
C TRP A 135 5.37 -3.12 0.60
N GLY A 136 6.20 -2.10 0.68
CA GLY A 136 6.87 -1.54 -0.49
C GLY A 136 8.22 -0.97 -0.12
N SER A 137 9.08 -0.85 -1.12
CA SER A 137 10.44 -0.35 -0.98
C SER A 137 10.73 0.69 -2.06
N LEU A 138 11.24 1.82 -1.62
CA LEU A 138 11.75 2.91 -2.44
C LEU A 138 13.27 2.90 -2.37
N ARG A 139 13.92 3.04 -3.52
CA ARG A 139 15.37 3.21 -3.62
C ARG A 139 15.68 4.24 -4.71
N PRO A 140 16.67 5.12 -4.50
CA PRO A 140 17.11 6.01 -5.56
C PRO A 140 17.69 5.19 -6.71
N LEU A 141 17.47 5.65 -7.94
CA LEU A 141 18.11 5.06 -9.11
C LEU A 141 19.62 5.40 -9.11
N PRO A 142 20.49 4.50 -9.58
CA PRO A 142 21.94 4.72 -9.57
C PRO A 142 22.38 5.97 -10.35
N ASP A 143 21.62 6.37 -11.37
CA ASP A 143 21.88 7.54 -12.21
C ASP A 143 21.29 8.84 -11.65
N GLY A 144 20.62 8.79 -10.48
CA GLY A 144 19.96 9.93 -9.87
C GLY A 144 18.71 10.43 -10.61
N SER A 145 18.24 9.71 -11.63
CA SER A 145 17.10 10.13 -12.46
C SER A 145 15.74 10.05 -11.76
N GLY A 146 15.68 9.39 -10.60
CA GLY A 146 14.45 9.24 -9.83
C GLY A 146 14.53 8.14 -8.78
N THR A 147 13.37 7.59 -8.45
CA THR A 147 13.21 6.56 -7.40
C THR A 147 12.53 5.32 -7.96
N LEU A 148 13.15 4.17 -7.78
CA LEU A 148 12.55 2.87 -8.04
C LEU A 148 11.65 2.47 -6.88
N VAL A 149 10.42 2.08 -7.20
CA VAL A 149 9.45 1.50 -6.26
C VAL A 149 9.28 0.02 -6.58
N LYS A 150 9.29 -0.81 -5.53
CA LYS A 150 8.91 -2.23 -5.58
C LYS A 150 7.84 -2.52 -4.55
N GLN A 151 6.79 -3.22 -4.94
CA GLN A 151 5.75 -3.67 -4.01
C GLN A 151 5.01 -4.91 -4.56
N PRO A 152 4.43 -5.77 -3.70
CA PRO A 152 3.53 -6.83 -4.13
C PRO A 152 2.26 -6.28 -4.76
N ASP A 153 1.63 -7.08 -5.62
CA ASP A 153 0.29 -6.87 -6.18
C ASP A 153 -0.78 -6.60 -5.10
#